data_AF-A0A1Q8A8M8-F1
#
_entry.id   AF-A0A1Q8A8M8-F1
#
_cell.length_a   1.000
_cell.length_b   1.000
_cell.length_c   1.000
_cell.angle_alpha   90.00
_cell.angle_beta   90.00
_cell.angle_gamma   90.00
#
_symmetry.space_group_name_H-M   'P 1'
#
loop_
_entity.id
_entity.type
_entity.pdbx_description
1 polymer ?
#
loop_
_entity_poly.entity_id
_entity_poly.type
_entity_poly.pdbx_seq_one_letter_code
_entity_poly.pdbx_strand_id
1 'polypeptide(L)'
;MIGRQPMSIRAYAVLLSLFLFAASLSAQPIPFDICAESTTWVRPAPEVQAKIWNDGRYKDFARTAYEWTHDFLVADPESASIPYHMENMSGLWTARTNPGECHSVGKPRRSGFEWIEIWVLLHRVVQITHDNNTYTITVEPVGRGFQSVLFQRLNPRLVLRFVTPDGKELERWDESDRPDKVINAVPPGTRIIGPNGEIIRK
;
A
#
# COMPACT_ATOMS: atom_id res chain seq x y z
N MET A 1 47.35 -47.69 43.03
CA MET A 1 47.67 -47.13 41.69
C MET A 1 46.40 -47.09 40.88
N ILE A 2 46.02 -45.90 40.41
CA ILE A 2 44.71 -45.55 39.86
C ILE A 2 44.64 -45.95 38.40
N GLY A 3 43.64 -46.75 38.02
CA GLY A 3 43.35 -47.14 36.64
C GLY A 3 42.68 -46.01 35.86
N ARG A 4 43.24 -45.66 34.71
CA ARG A 4 42.64 -44.73 33.73
C ARG A 4 41.70 -45.50 32.81
N GLN A 5 40.43 -45.12 32.77
CA GLN A 5 39.51 -45.53 31.70
C GLN A 5 39.63 -44.60 30.49
N PRO A 6 39.57 -45.10 29.24
CA PRO A 6 39.53 -44.27 28.04
C PRO A 6 38.12 -43.71 27.81
N MET A 7 38.02 -42.39 27.67
CA MET A 7 36.80 -41.70 27.25
C MET A 7 36.43 -42.08 25.80
N SER A 8 35.17 -42.50 25.63
CA SER A 8 34.56 -42.92 24.37
C SER A 8 34.43 -41.76 23.37
N ILE A 9 35.01 -41.94 22.17
CA ILE A 9 35.00 -41.03 21.02
C ILE A 9 33.58 -40.82 20.43
N ARG A 10 32.57 -41.54 20.90
CA ARG A 10 31.21 -41.54 20.32
C ARG A 10 30.36 -40.30 20.64
N ALA A 11 30.78 -39.42 21.55
CA ALA A 11 29.97 -38.29 21.99
C ALA A 11 30.02 -37.04 21.08
N TYR A 12 31.00 -36.93 20.18
CA TYR A 12 31.17 -35.73 19.35
C TYR A 12 30.41 -35.75 18.01
N ALA A 13 29.86 -36.91 17.60
CA ALA A 13 29.19 -37.04 16.31
C ALA A 13 27.71 -36.60 16.31
N VAL A 14 27.10 -36.36 17.48
CA VAL A 14 25.67 -36.00 17.57
C VAL A 14 25.46 -34.47 17.59
N LEU A 15 26.48 -33.69 17.95
CA LEU A 15 26.37 -32.24 18.08
C LEU A 15 26.59 -31.46 16.77
N LEU A 16 27.09 -32.10 15.70
CA LEU A 16 27.31 -31.44 14.40
C LEU A 16 26.14 -31.58 13.41
N SER A 17 25.10 -32.34 13.75
CA SER A 17 24.00 -32.66 12.82
C SER A 17 22.76 -31.77 12.97
N LEU A 18 22.75 -30.81 13.92
CA LEU A 18 21.63 -29.89 14.15
C LEU A 18 21.77 -28.53 13.44
N PHE A 19 22.84 -28.32 12.68
CA PHE A 19 23.13 -27.02 12.03
C PHE A 19 22.67 -26.89 10.56
N LEU A 20 21.90 -27.83 10.02
CA LEU A 20 21.67 -27.91 8.56
C LEU A 20 20.32 -27.41 8.02
N PHE A 21 19.41 -26.88 8.85
CA PHE A 21 18.16 -26.30 8.32
C PHE A 21 17.72 -25.03 9.05
N ALA A 22 18.63 -24.06 9.19
CA ALA A 22 18.18 -22.68 9.21
C ALA A 22 17.82 -22.29 7.77
N ALA A 23 16.67 -22.79 7.28
CA ALA A 23 16.05 -22.16 6.12
C ALA A 23 15.79 -20.72 6.56
N SER A 24 16.53 -19.77 5.97
CA SER A 24 16.14 -18.37 6.11
C SER A 24 14.70 -18.31 5.66
N LEU A 25 13.77 -17.92 6.54
CA LEU A 25 12.43 -17.49 6.14
C LEU A 25 12.65 -16.22 5.29
N SER A 26 13.01 -16.43 4.04
CA SER A 26 13.13 -15.36 3.06
C SER A 26 11.72 -15.01 2.64
N ALA A 27 11.38 -13.73 2.71
CA ALA A 27 10.14 -13.24 2.13
C ALA A 27 10.05 -13.70 0.66
N GLN A 28 8.90 -14.25 0.29
CA GLN A 28 8.65 -14.77 -1.05
C GLN A 28 8.30 -13.61 -2.00
N PRO A 29 8.95 -13.48 -3.17
CA PRO A 29 8.56 -12.46 -4.14
C PRO A 29 7.18 -12.76 -4.71
N ILE A 30 6.34 -11.73 -4.80
CA ILE A 30 4.99 -11.80 -5.36
C ILE A 30 4.97 -11.05 -6.70
N PRO A 31 4.62 -11.72 -7.82
CA PRO A 31 4.43 -11.03 -9.09
C PRO A 31 3.22 -10.11 -9.01
N PHE A 32 3.29 -8.98 -9.73
CA PHE A 32 2.21 -8.00 -9.79
C PHE A 32 2.05 -7.45 -11.20
N ASP A 33 0.83 -7.08 -11.53
CA ASP A 33 0.45 -6.40 -12.77
C ASP A 33 0.27 -4.91 -12.49
N ILE A 34 0.76 -4.05 -13.40
CA ILE A 34 0.39 -2.63 -13.43
C ILE A 34 -0.79 -2.51 -14.41
N CYS A 35 -1.99 -2.28 -13.90
CA CYS A 35 -3.18 -2.14 -14.75
C CYS A 35 -3.29 -0.76 -15.38
N ALA A 36 -2.91 0.26 -14.62
CA ALA A 36 -2.96 1.66 -15.02
C ALA A 36 -1.74 2.39 -14.48
N GLU A 37 -1.20 3.30 -15.29
CA GLU A 37 -0.09 4.13 -14.90
C GLU A 37 -0.23 5.52 -15.51
N SER A 38 0.22 6.52 -14.76
CA SER A 38 0.63 7.81 -15.31
C SER A 38 1.94 8.21 -14.69
N THR A 39 2.92 8.59 -15.50
CA THR A 39 4.19 9.17 -15.03
C THR A 39 4.14 10.69 -14.92
N THR A 40 3.05 11.31 -15.37
CA THR A 40 2.90 12.77 -15.49
C THR A 40 1.83 13.36 -14.61
N TRP A 41 0.93 12.54 -14.06
CA TRP A 41 -0.10 13.02 -13.14
C TRP A 41 0.54 13.72 -11.94
N VAL A 42 -0.09 14.77 -11.45
CA VAL A 42 0.32 15.44 -10.21
C VAL A 42 -0.94 15.59 -9.38
N ARG A 43 -0.85 15.34 -8.08
CA ARG A 43 -1.97 15.56 -7.17
C ARG A 43 -2.47 17.00 -7.36
N PRO A 44 -3.77 17.21 -7.65
CA PRO A 44 -4.28 18.55 -7.91
C PRO A 44 -4.03 19.46 -6.71
N ALA A 45 -3.87 20.75 -6.97
CA ALA A 45 -3.80 21.72 -5.88
C ALA A 45 -5.15 21.78 -5.12
N PRO A 46 -5.16 22.14 -3.82
CA PRO A 46 -6.39 22.23 -3.03
C PRO A 46 -7.50 23.07 -3.68
N GLU A 47 -7.14 24.13 -4.41
CA GLU A 47 -8.09 25.00 -5.12
C GLU A 47 -8.79 24.26 -6.26
N VAL A 48 -8.10 23.33 -6.92
CA VAL A 48 -8.65 22.47 -7.97
C VAL A 48 -9.48 21.35 -7.34
N GLN A 49 -8.99 20.75 -6.26
CA GLN A 49 -9.70 19.69 -5.53
C GLN A 49 -10.96 20.21 -4.82
N ALA A 50 -11.04 21.53 -4.55
CA ALA A 50 -12.23 22.17 -3.99
C ALA A 50 -13.50 21.89 -4.80
N LYS A 51 -13.39 21.61 -6.10
CA LYS A 51 -14.50 21.12 -6.92
C LYS A 51 -15.17 19.88 -6.29
N ILE A 52 -14.38 18.89 -5.89
CA ILE A 52 -14.88 17.67 -5.25
C ILE A 52 -15.30 17.96 -3.82
N TRP A 53 -14.52 18.75 -3.07
CA TRP A 53 -14.86 19.09 -1.69
C TRP A 53 -16.08 19.97 -1.51
N ASN A 54 -16.59 20.59 -2.57
CA ASN A 54 -17.81 21.39 -2.52
C ASN A 54 -18.98 20.68 -3.21
N ASP A 55 -18.76 19.50 -3.79
CA ASP A 55 -19.82 18.65 -4.31
C ASP A 55 -20.70 18.17 -3.15
N GLY A 56 -22.03 18.28 -3.32
CA GLY A 56 -23.00 17.91 -2.28
C GLY A 56 -22.86 16.48 -1.75
N ARG A 57 -22.28 15.57 -2.53
CA ARG A 57 -21.99 14.18 -2.15
C ARG A 57 -20.81 14.05 -1.18
N TYR A 58 -19.84 14.95 -1.25
CA TYR A 58 -18.52 14.79 -0.63
C TYR A 58 -18.18 15.88 0.38
N LYS A 59 -18.93 16.98 0.37
CA LYS A 59 -18.60 18.23 1.08
C LYS A 59 -18.32 18.10 2.58
N ASP A 60 -18.94 17.12 3.23
CA ASP A 60 -18.89 16.99 4.68
C ASP A 60 -17.64 16.22 5.16
N PHE A 61 -16.93 15.51 4.27
CA PHE A 61 -15.82 14.62 4.68
C PHE A 61 -14.61 14.58 3.73
N ALA A 62 -14.76 14.91 2.45
CA ALA A 62 -13.70 14.67 1.46
C ALA A 62 -12.41 15.50 1.66
N ARG A 63 -12.45 16.57 2.46
CA ARG A 63 -11.26 17.35 2.84
C ARG A 63 -10.31 16.59 3.77
N THR A 64 -10.86 15.68 4.56
CA THR A 64 -10.12 14.86 5.53
C THR A 64 -10.19 13.37 5.18
N ALA A 65 -10.78 13.03 4.04
CA ALA A 65 -10.85 11.66 3.57
C ALA A 65 -9.44 11.09 3.41
N TYR A 66 -9.30 9.81 3.74
CA TYR A 66 -8.04 9.09 3.71
C TYR A 66 -7.38 9.17 2.32
N GLU A 67 -8.18 9.04 1.26
CA GLU A 67 -7.75 9.07 -0.14
C GLU A 67 -7.10 10.40 -0.53
N TRP A 68 -7.50 11.50 0.13
CA TRP A 68 -6.89 12.81 -0.10
C TRP A 68 -5.55 12.96 0.64
N THR A 69 -5.46 12.44 1.86
CA THR A 69 -4.33 12.68 2.77
C THR A 69 -3.22 11.64 2.68
N HIS A 70 -3.46 10.52 1.98
CA HIS A 70 -2.52 9.40 1.86
C HIS A 70 -2.14 9.11 0.41
N ASP A 71 -0.98 8.48 0.25
CA ASP A 71 -0.41 8.14 -1.05
C ASP A 71 -0.60 6.67 -1.42
N PHE A 72 -1.04 5.82 -0.48
CA PHE A 72 -1.23 4.39 -0.70
C PHE A 72 -2.66 4.01 -0.38
N LEU A 73 -3.42 3.63 -1.39
CA LEU A 73 -4.85 3.33 -1.26
C LEU A 73 -5.10 1.87 -1.58
N VAL A 74 -6.00 1.23 -0.82
CA VAL A 74 -6.44 -0.15 -1.10
C VAL A 74 -7.81 -0.08 -1.76
N ALA A 75 -7.90 -0.55 -2.99
CA ALA A 75 -9.15 -0.59 -3.75
C ALA A 75 -9.78 -1.99 -3.64
N ASP A 76 -11.11 -2.04 -3.64
CA ASP A 76 -11.84 -3.30 -3.74
C ASP A 76 -11.97 -3.70 -5.21
N PRO A 77 -11.32 -4.79 -5.66
CA PRO A 77 -11.27 -5.12 -7.07
C PRO A 77 -12.60 -5.62 -7.66
N GLU A 78 -13.60 -5.90 -6.82
CA GLU A 78 -14.94 -6.30 -7.27
C GLU A 78 -15.93 -5.13 -7.38
N SER A 79 -15.59 -3.98 -6.81
CA SER A 79 -16.53 -2.88 -6.70
C SER A 79 -16.47 -1.96 -7.90
N ALA A 80 -17.62 -1.66 -8.49
CA ALA A 80 -17.72 -0.68 -9.57
C ALA A 80 -17.81 0.77 -9.06
N SER A 81 -18.34 0.98 -7.85
CA SER A 81 -18.55 2.32 -7.29
C SER A 81 -17.39 2.81 -6.43
N ILE A 82 -16.73 1.92 -5.68
CA ILE A 82 -15.62 2.30 -4.79
C ILE A 82 -14.48 2.97 -5.57
N PRO A 83 -13.98 2.42 -6.69
CA PRO A 83 -12.96 3.09 -7.50
C PRO A 83 -13.37 4.51 -7.92
N TYR A 84 -14.62 4.72 -8.33
CA TYR A 84 -15.08 6.05 -8.72
C TYR A 84 -15.07 7.05 -7.55
N HIS A 85 -15.45 6.62 -6.34
CA HIS A 85 -15.36 7.47 -5.15
C HIS A 85 -13.91 7.77 -4.78
N MET A 86 -13.04 6.75 -4.80
CA MET A 86 -11.61 6.91 -4.51
C MET A 86 -10.92 7.83 -5.52
N GLU A 87 -11.26 7.71 -6.80
CA GLU A 87 -10.73 8.56 -7.88
C GLU A 87 -11.03 10.04 -7.62
N ASN A 88 -12.26 10.35 -7.27
CA ASN A 88 -12.68 11.71 -6.96
C ASN A 88 -11.98 12.23 -5.70
N MET A 89 -12.01 11.46 -4.60
CA MET A 89 -11.47 11.90 -3.31
C MET A 89 -9.94 12.04 -3.30
N SER A 90 -9.23 11.19 -4.03
CA SER A 90 -7.76 11.27 -4.18
C SER A 90 -7.26 12.35 -5.13
N GLY A 91 -8.14 12.86 -6.00
CA GLY A 91 -7.77 13.80 -7.06
C GLY A 91 -7.33 13.12 -8.36
N LEU A 92 -7.37 11.79 -8.43
CA LEU A 92 -7.08 11.02 -9.65
C LEU A 92 -8.07 11.28 -10.79
N TRP A 93 -9.22 11.90 -10.54
CA TRP A 93 -10.15 12.38 -11.58
C TRP A 93 -9.51 13.38 -12.57
N THR A 94 -8.35 13.93 -12.22
CA THR A 94 -7.54 14.81 -13.09
C THR A 94 -6.55 14.04 -13.97
N ALA A 95 -6.39 12.74 -13.75
CA ALA A 95 -5.55 11.88 -14.57
C ALA A 95 -6.18 11.66 -15.95
N ARG A 96 -5.32 11.46 -16.95
CA ARG A 96 -5.75 11.05 -18.30
C ARG A 96 -5.97 9.54 -18.40
N THR A 97 -5.28 8.79 -17.56
CA THR A 97 -5.41 7.33 -17.45
C THR A 97 -6.44 7.03 -16.37
N ASN A 98 -7.40 6.16 -16.66
CA ASN A 98 -8.36 5.68 -15.67
C ASN A 98 -7.63 4.81 -14.62
N PRO A 99 -7.63 5.16 -13.32
CA PRO A 99 -7.00 4.33 -12.30
C PRO A 99 -7.70 2.97 -12.11
N GLY A 100 -9.00 2.88 -12.43
CA GLY A 100 -9.78 1.65 -12.39
C GLY A 100 -9.69 0.76 -13.64
N GLU A 101 -8.65 0.92 -14.47
CA GLU A 101 -8.46 0.13 -15.71
C GLU A 101 -8.37 -1.38 -15.43
N CYS A 102 -8.05 -1.80 -14.20
CA CYS A 102 -8.13 -3.21 -13.78
C CYS A 102 -9.53 -3.81 -14.00
N HIS A 103 -10.59 -3.00 -14.03
CA HIS A 103 -11.99 -3.41 -14.16
C HIS A 103 -12.60 -3.16 -15.54
N SER A 104 -11.81 -2.67 -16.50
CA SER A 104 -12.32 -2.34 -17.84
C SER A 104 -12.90 -3.55 -18.57
N VAL A 105 -13.86 -3.28 -19.46
CA VAL A 105 -14.54 -4.30 -20.27
C VAL A 105 -13.51 -5.14 -21.03
N GLY A 106 -13.60 -6.47 -20.92
CA GLY A 106 -12.68 -7.42 -21.56
C GLY A 106 -11.51 -7.88 -20.67
N LYS A 107 -11.36 -7.33 -19.46
CA LYS A 107 -10.47 -7.90 -18.44
C LYS A 107 -11.19 -9.02 -17.67
N PRO A 108 -10.47 -10.08 -17.24
CA PRO A 108 -11.04 -11.08 -16.35
C PRO A 108 -11.58 -10.43 -15.08
N ARG A 109 -12.75 -10.87 -14.63
CA ARG A 109 -13.25 -10.48 -13.31
C ARG A 109 -12.33 -11.07 -12.25
N ARG A 110 -11.83 -10.23 -11.34
CA ARG A 110 -10.90 -10.62 -10.28
C ARG A 110 -11.56 -10.36 -8.93
N SER A 111 -11.61 -11.39 -8.08
CA SER A 111 -12.27 -11.32 -6.79
C SER A 111 -11.39 -10.65 -5.73
N GLY A 112 -11.97 -9.90 -4.78
CA GLY A 112 -11.27 -9.34 -3.62
C GLY A 112 -10.79 -10.40 -2.62
N PHE A 113 -11.28 -11.63 -2.75
CA PHE A 113 -10.79 -12.80 -2.02
C PHE A 113 -9.55 -13.42 -2.65
N GLU A 114 -9.29 -13.16 -3.93
CA GLU A 114 -8.20 -13.77 -4.71
C GLU A 114 -7.13 -12.76 -5.12
N TRP A 115 -7.48 -11.48 -5.20
CA TRP A 115 -6.64 -10.40 -5.69
C TRP A 115 -6.70 -9.20 -4.76
N ILE A 116 -5.60 -8.47 -4.71
CA ILE A 116 -5.47 -7.21 -3.99
C ILE A 116 -5.17 -6.13 -5.01
N GLU A 117 -5.93 -5.04 -4.96
CA GLU A 117 -5.65 -3.83 -5.71
C GLU A 117 -5.16 -2.72 -4.79
N ILE A 118 -4.05 -2.12 -5.18
CA ILE A 118 -3.51 -0.93 -4.54
C ILE A 118 -3.32 0.18 -5.56
N TRP A 119 -3.63 1.40 -5.16
CA TRP A 119 -3.26 2.60 -5.90
C TRP A 119 -2.12 3.29 -5.17
N VAL A 120 -1.00 3.44 -5.88
CA VAL A 120 0.24 4.01 -5.36
C VAL A 120 0.44 5.36 -6.03
N LEU A 121 0.31 6.44 -5.25
CA LEU A 121 0.37 7.82 -5.69
C LEU A 121 1.76 8.40 -5.38
N LEU A 122 2.30 9.21 -6.29
CA LEU A 122 3.59 9.92 -6.13
C LEU A 122 4.81 9.01 -5.89
N HIS A 123 4.62 7.70 -6.00
CA HIS A 123 5.61 6.65 -5.82
C HIS A 123 5.48 5.62 -6.96
N ARG A 124 6.49 4.77 -7.12
CA ARG A 124 6.46 3.60 -8.01
C ARG A 124 6.71 2.33 -7.23
N VAL A 125 5.98 1.26 -7.52
CA VAL A 125 6.22 -0.07 -6.96
C VAL A 125 7.44 -0.68 -7.64
N VAL A 126 8.39 -1.11 -6.83
CA VAL A 126 9.61 -1.79 -7.29
C VAL A 126 9.49 -3.30 -7.09
N GLN A 127 8.96 -3.71 -5.94
CA GLN A 127 8.87 -5.11 -5.55
C GLN A 127 7.74 -5.32 -4.57
N ILE A 128 7.09 -6.47 -4.65
CA ILE A 128 6.20 -6.97 -3.61
C ILE A 128 6.78 -8.27 -3.08
N THR A 129 6.89 -8.38 -1.77
CA THR A 129 7.19 -9.64 -1.10
C THR A 129 6.11 -9.98 -0.09
N HIS A 130 6.01 -11.27 0.22
CA HIS A 130 5.13 -11.79 1.24
C HIS A 130 5.94 -12.60 2.24
N ASP A 131 5.72 -12.33 3.51
CA ASP A 131 6.21 -13.18 4.59
C ASP A 131 5.10 -13.35 5.63
N ASN A 132 4.87 -14.59 6.04
CA ASN A 132 3.83 -14.99 6.99
C ASN A 132 2.44 -14.44 6.60
N ASN A 133 2.01 -13.36 7.26
CA ASN A 133 0.71 -12.72 7.05
C ASN A 133 0.83 -11.27 6.59
N THR A 134 1.96 -10.87 5.99
CA THR A 134 2.23 -9.47 5.63
C THR A 134 2.84 -9.36 4.25
N TYR A 135 2.28 -8.45 3.46
CA TYR A 135 2.86 -8.01 2.21
C TYR A 135 3.74 -6.80 2.46
N THR A 136 4.97 -6.85 2.00
CA THR A 136 5.86 -5.69 1.98
C THR A 136 5.96 -5.19 0.54
N ILE A 137 5.38 -4.03 0.29
CA ILE A 137 5.44 -3.32 -0.98
C ILE A 137 6.59 -2.32 -0.91
N THR A 138 7.66 -2.61 -1.62
CA THR A 138 8.79 -1.69 -1.76
C THR A 138 8.46 -0.66 -2.83
N VAL A 139 8.50 0.61 -2.44
CA VAL A 139 8.16 1.75 -3.29
C VAL A 139 9.27 2.79 -3.31
N GLU A 140 9.45 3.43 -4.47
CA GLU A 140 10.37 4.56 -4.61
C GLU A 140 9.60 5.86 -4.82
N PRO A 141 9.95 6.95 -4.11
CA PRO A 141 9.33 8.26 -4.33
C PRO A 141 9.72 8.81 -5.70
N VAL A 142 8.72 9.24 -6.46
CA VAL A 142 8.90 9.88 -7.79
C VAL A 142 8.34 11.30 -7.85
N GLY A 143 7.54 11.71 -6.85
CA GLY A 143 6.99 13.06 -6.69
C GLY A 143 5.89 13.44 -7.69
N ARG A 144 5.60 12.57 -8.64
CA ARG A 144 4.51 12.67 -9.62
C ARG A 144 4.15 11.29 -10.14
N GLY A 145 2.93 11.16 -10.62
CA GLY A 145 2.41 9.95 -11.23
C GLY A 145 1.66 9.08 -10.24
N PHE A 146 1.09 8.01 -10.77
CA PHE A 146 0.45 6.95 -10.00
C PHE A 146 0.55 5.62 -10.71
N GLN A 147 0.39 4.54 -9.96
CA GLN A 147 0.19 3.18 -10.46
C GLN A 147 -1.01 2.53 -9.78
N SER A 148 -1.90 1.91 -10.56
CA SER A 148 -2.83 0.90 -10.03
C SER A 148 -2.20 -0.47 -10.24
N VAL A 149 -1.96 -1.18 -9.14
CA VAL A 149 -1.22 -2.43 -9.09
C VAL A 149 -2.11 -3.54 -8.55
N LEU A 150 -2.08 -4.68 -9.24
CA LEU A 150 -2.83 -5.86 -8.83
C LEU A 150 -1.91 -7.05 -8.61
N PHE A 151 -2.14 -7.79 -7.52
CA PHE A 151 -1.37 -8.98 -7.19
C PHE A 151 -2.21 -9.99 -6.40
N GLN A 152 -1.70 -11.22 -6.32
CA GLN A 152 -2.46 -12.33 -5.75
C GLN A 152 -2.59 -12.22 -4.23
N ARG A 153 -3.81 -12.44 -3.74
CA ARG A 153 -4.11 -12.63 -2.32
C ARG A 153 -3.79 -14.07 -1.92
N LEU A 154 -2.96 -14.20 -0.89
CA LEU A 154 -2.48 -15.44 -0.29
C LEU A 154 -3.02 -15.56 1.14
N ASN A 155 -3.33 -14.44 1.78
CA ASN A 155 -3.79 -14.39 3.17
C ASN A 155 -5.29 -14.10 3.24
N PRO A 156 -6.02 -14.76 4.17
CA PRO A 156 -7.41 -14.42 4.43
C PRO A 156 -7.59 -13.04 5.06
N ARG A 157 -6.57 -12.52 5.77
CA ARG A 157 -6.55 -11.15 6.32
C ARG A 157 -5.36 -10.39 5.79
N LEU A 158 -5.60 -9.16 5.35
CA LEU A 158 -4.60 -8.37 4.64
C LEU A 158 -3.86 -7.40 5.57
N VAL A 159 -2.53 -7.51 5.60
CA VAL A 159 -1.64 -6.49 6.17
C VAL A 159 -0.66 -6.08 5.09
N LEU A 160 -0.64 -4.80 4.76
CA LEU A 160 0.25 -4.19 3.78
C LEU A 160 1.21 -3.26 4.49
N ARG A 161 2.50 -3.34 4.14
CA ARG A 161 3.54 -2.41 4.57
C ARG A 161 4.15 -1.78 3.33
N PHE A 162 4.07 -0.46 3.24
CA PHE A 162 4.73 0.32 2.20
C PHE A 162 6.07 0.78 2.74
N VAL A 163 7.15 0.38 2.08
CA VAL A 163 8.52 0.65 2.54
C VAL A 163 9.37 1.22 1.41
N THR A 164 10.36 2.04 1.75
CA THR A 164 11.40 2.47 0.80
C THR A 164 12.45 1.37 0.60
N PRO A 165 13.32 1.44 -0.44
CA PRO A 165 14.32 0.41 -0.71
C PRO A 165 15.34 0.19 0.42
N ASP A 166 15.60 1.22 1.24
CA ASP A 166 16.43 1.13 2.46
C ASP A 166 15.67 0.56 3.68
N GLY A 167 14.40 0.19 3.52
CA GLY A 167 13.60 -0.51 4.52
C GLY A 167 12.82 0.39 5.47
N LYS A 168 12.81 1.71 5.27
CA LYS A 168 11.98 2.61 6.09
C LYS A 168 10.51 2.44 5.74
N GLU A 169 9.69 2.19 6.76
CA GLU A 169 8.23 2.13 6.62
C GLU A 169 7.66 3.52 6.41
N LEU A 170 6.87 3.66 5.35
CA LEU A 170 6.12 4.87 5.01
C LEU A 170 4.69 4.78 5.55
N GLU A 171 4.05 3.62 5.37
CA GLU A 171 2.67 3.40 5.77
C GLU A 171 2.40 1.92 6.02
N ARG A 172 1.47 1.64 6.94
CA ARG A 172 0.93 0.31 7.20
C ARG A 172 -0.59 0.36 7.10
N TRP A 173 -1.14 -0.56 6.32
CA TRP A 173 -2.57 -0.76 6.19
C TRP A 173 -2.92 -2.15 6.74
N ASP A 174 -3.84 -2.23 7.69
CA ASP A 174 -4.29 -3.48 8.29
C ASP A 174 -5.81 -3.60 8.11
N GLU A 175 -6.26 -4.65 7.44
CA GLU A 175 -7.69 -4.88 7.20
C GLU A 175 -8.48 -5.05 8.49
N SER A 176 -7.83 -5.51 9.56
CA SER A 176 -8.45 -5.73 10.87
C SER A 176 -8.62 -4.42 11.65
N ASP A 177 -7.89 -3.37 11.28
CA ASP A 177 -7.92 -2.05 11.89
C ASP A 177 -7.79 -0.98 10.81
N ARG A 178 -8.85 -0.86 9.99
CA ARG A 178 -8.82 0.01 8.82
C ARG A 178 -8.51 1.48 9.21
N PRO A 179 -7.68 2.18 8.40
CA PRO A 179 -7.22 3.54 8.70
C PRO A 179 -8.28 4.63 8.47
N ASP A 180 -9.51 4.30 8.10
CA ASP A 180 -10.66 5.21 8.18
C ASP A 180 -10.93 5.71 9.62
N LYS A 181 -10.23 5.16 10.61
CA LYS A 181 -10.15 5.62 12.00
C LYS A 181 -8.99 6.58 12.31
N VAL A 182 -8.03 6.79 11.40
CA VAL A 182 -6.85 7.64 11.63
C VAL A 182 -6.90 8.87 10.73
N ILE A 183 -7.43 9.97 11.28
CA ILE A 183 -7.38 11.29 10.65
C ILE A 183 -5.95 11.82 10.75
N ASN A 184 -5.13 11.62 9.72
CA ASN A 184 -3.87 12.34 9.62
C ASN A 184 -4.15 13.83 9.36
N ALA A 185 -3.73 14.67 10.30
CA ALA A 185 -3.84 16.11 10.18
C ALA A 185 -3.04 16.60 8.97
N VAL A 186 -3.66 17.47 8.18
CA VAL A 186 -3.07 18.17 7.02
C VAL A 186 -1.61 18.55 7.28
N PRO A 187 -0.67 18.29 6.34
CA PRO A 187 0.75 18.58 6.53
C PRO A 187 1.01 20.03 6.98
N PRO A 188 1.92 20.27 7.94
CA PRO A 188 2.27 21.60 8.39
C PRO A 188 2.70 22.50 7.22
N GLY A 189 2.16 23.72 7.16
CA GLY A 189 2.44 24.69 6.08
C GLY A 189 1.45 24.69 4.91
N THR A 190 0.47 23.79 4.90
CA THR A 190 -0.63 23.82 3.93
C THR A 190 -1.52 25.04 4.18
N ARG A 191 -1.64 25.93 3.20
CA ARG A 191 -2.61 27.04 3.26
C ARG A 191 -4.02 26.46 3.08
N ILE A 192 -4.84 26.56 4.12
CA ILE A 192 -6.24 26.17 4.04
C ILE A 192 -7.03 27.42 3.64
N ILE A 193 -7.69 27.40 2.49
CA ILE A 193 -8.64 28.45 2.11
C ILE A 193 -10.02 28.02 2.61
N GLY A 194 -10.55 28.76 3.58
CA GLY A 194 -11.88 28.56 4.14
C GLY A 194 -12.98 28.88 3.12
N PRO A 195 -14.24 28.53 3.43
CA PRO A 195 -15.37 28.66 2.52
C PRO A 195 -15.63 30.10 2.05
N ASN A 196 -15.09 31.11 2.75
CA ASN A 196 -15.19 32.53 2.40
C ASN A 196 -13.91 33.12 1.79
N GLY A 197 -12.94 32.29 1.38
CA GLY A 197 -11.66 32.75 0.85
C GLY A 197 -10.64 33.16 1.93
N GLU A 198 -10.94 32.93 3.20
CA GLU A 198 -10.03 33.22 4.31
C GLU A 198 -8.88 32.21 4.38
N ILE A 199 -7.66 32.67 4.65
CA ILE A 199 -6.50 31.77 4.82
C ILE A 199 -6.45 31.33 6.29
N ILE A 200 -6.81 30.08 6.56
CA ILE A 200 -6.62 29.43 7.84
C ILE A 200 -5.20 28.85 7.86
N ARG A 201 -4.35 29.37 8.76
CA ARG A 201 -3.02 28.82 9.02
C ARG A 201 -3.11 27.89 10.22
N LYS A 202 -2.67 26.65 10.06
CA LYS A 202 -2.45 25.71 11.15
C LYS A 202 -0.96 25.56 11.39
#